data_AF-A0A9X8VM50-F1
#
_entry.id   AF-A0A9X8VM50-F1
#
_cell.length_a   1.000
_cell.length_b   1.000
_cell.length_c   1.000
_cell.angle_alpha   90.00
_cell.angle_beta   90.00
_cell.angle_gamma   90.00
#
_symmetry.space_group_name_H-M   'P 1'
#
loop_
_entity.id
_entity.type
_entity.pdbx_description
1 polymer ?
#
loop_
_entity_poly.entity_id
_entity_poly.type
_entity_poly.pdbx_seq_one_letter_code
_entity_poly.pdbx_strand_id
1 'polypeptide(L)' 'IVRGLLAVLLTEVEGKTPPQIAALDPLALFDRLALRAQLSATRASGLAALAAAVQAIAARYA' A
#
# COMPACT_ATOMS: atom_id res chain seq x y z
N ILE A 1 -15.01 -2.70 5.61
CA ILE A 1 -13.64 -2.72 6.17
C ILE A 1 -12.57 -2.32 5.15
N VAL A 2 -12.74 -2.58 3.83
CA VAL A 2 -11.74 -2.20 2.79
C VAL A 2 -11.31 -0.73 2.85
N ARG A 3 -12.22 0.20 3.18
CA ARG A 3 -11.91 1.62 3.38
C ARG A 3 -10.78 1.88 4.39
N GLY A 4 -10.69 1.09 5.47
CA GLY A 4 -9.63 1.24 6.46
C GLY A 4 -8.25 0.81 5.96
N LEU A 5 -8.19 -0.30 5.21
CA LEU A 5 -6.93 -0.76 4.61
C LEU A 5 -6.45 0.23 3.55
N LEU A 6 -7.34 0.77 2.73
CA LEU A 6 -6.98 1.80 1.77
C LEU A 6 -6.46 3.07 2.47
N ALA A 7 -7.08 3.52 3.55
CA ALA A 7 -6.63 4.69 4.30
C ALA A 7 -5.21 4.50 4.88
N VAL A 8 -4.89 3.32 5.41
CA VAL A 8 -3.54 3.00 5.90
C VAL A 8 -2.52 3.02 4.76
N LEU A 9 -2.84 2.41 3.62
CA LEU A 9 -1.98 2.45 2.43
C LEU A 9 -1.74 3.89 1.95
N LEU A 10 -2.81 4.69 1.84
CA LEU A 10 -2.73 6.08 1.41
C LEU A 10 -1.86 6.91 2.37
N THR A 11 -1.98 6.69 3.68
CA THR A 11 -1.14 7.36 4.69
C THR A 11 0.35 7.11 4.44
N GLU A 12 0.73 5.90 4.01
CA GLU A 12 2.12 5.57 3.75
C GLU A 12 2.66 6.22 2.46
N VAL A 13 1.81 6.61 1.51
CA VAL A 13 2.24 7.20 0.22
C VAL A 13 1.91 8.69 0.07
N GLU A 14 1.08 9.25 0.95
CA GLU A 14 0.69 10.66 0.97
C GLU A 14 1.93 11.58 0.99
N GLY A 15 1.90 12.63 0.17
CA GLY A 15 2.96 13.64 0.07
C GLY A 15 4.29 13.18 -0.55
N LYS A 16 4.39 11.94 -1.06
CA LYS A 16 5.61 11.43 -1.70
C LYS A 16 5.63 11.68 -3.21
N THR A 17 6.81 11.94 -3.75
CA THR A 17 7.04 12.04 -5.19
C THR A 17 7.08 10.65 -5.84
N PRO A 18 6.85 10.54 -7.16
CA PRO A 18 6.89 9.24 -7.84
C PRO A 18 8.20 8.45 -7.63
N PRO A 19 9.41 9.06 -7.69
CA PRO A 19 10.65 8.35 -7.38
C PRO A 19 10.73 7.85 -5.92
N GLN A 20 10.16 8.60 -4.97
CA GLN A 20 10.11 8.18 -3.57
C GLN A 20 9.17 7.00 -3.37
N ILE A 21 8.02 6.98 -4.06
CA ILE A 21 7.09 5.86 -4.02
C ILE A 21 7.72 4.62 -4.66
N ALA A 22 8.46 4.77 -5.77
CA ALA A 22 9.15 3.66 -6.42
C ALA A 22 10.19 2.97 -5.54
N ALA A 23 10.83 3.72 -4.62
CA ALA A 23 11.81 3.20 -3.66
C ALA A 23 11.19 2.70 -2.34
N LEU A 24 9.88 2.89 -2.14
CA LEU A 24 9.16 2.56 -0.92
C LEU A 24 8.50 1.17 -1.03
N ASP A 25 8.42 0.43 0.08
CA ASP A 25 7.45 -0.66 0.22
C ASP A 25 6.11 -0.11 0.75
N PRO A 26 5.04 -0.04 -0.06
CA PRO A 26 3.76 0.53 0.36
C PRO A 26 3.07 -0.26 1.48
N LEU A 27 3.49 -1.50 1.73
CA LEU A 27 2.89 -2.36 2.74
C LEU A 27 3.66 -2.38 4.06
N ALA A 28 4.81 -1.71 4.15
CA ALA A 28 5.64 -1.69 5.36
C ALA A 28 4.87 -1.20 6.61
N LEU A 29 3.92 -0.28 6.44
CA LEU A 29 3.07 0.19 7.54
C LEU A 29 2.15 -0.91 8.10
N PHE A 30 1.68 -1.84 7.27
CA PHE A 30 0.83 -2.95 7.73
C PHE A 30 1.60 -3.95 8.59
N ASP A 31 2.88 -4.15 8.27
CA ASP A 31 3.77 -5.03 9.02
C ASP A 31 4.12 -4.39 10.37
N ARG A 32 4.42 -3.07 10.39
CA ARG A 32 4.63 -2.31 11.64
C ARG A 32 3.41 -2.31 12.57
N LEU A 33 2.20 -2.29 12.01
CA LEU A 33 0.96 -2.31 12.77
C LEU A 33 0.45 -3.74 13.08
N ALA A 34 1.20 -4.78 12.70
CA ALA A 34 0.80 -6.20 12.82
C ALA A 34 -0.57 -6.51 12.19
N LEU A 35 -1.01 -5.71 11.22
CA LEU A 35 -2.34 -5.83 10.60
C LEU A 35 -2.36 -6.96 9.57
N ARG A 36 -1.23 -7.24 8.90
CA ARG A 36 -1.17 -8.23 7.82
C ARG A 36 -1.61 -9.62 8.26
N ALA A 37 -1.19 -10.06 9.45
CA ALA A 37 -1.54 -11.37 10.01
C ALA A 37 -3.03 -11.52 10.37
N GLN A 38 -3.77 -10.41 10.49
CA GLN A 38 -5.19 -10.39 10.84
C GLN A 38 -6.10 -10.41 9.59
N LEU A 39 -5.51 -10.36 8.39
CA LEU A 39 -6.27 -10.33 7.14
C LEU A 39 -6.59 -11.75 6.67
N SER A 40 -7.83 -11.96 6.23
CA SER A 40 -8.16 -13.14 5.43
C SER A 40 -7.42 -13.11 4.09
N ALA A 41 -7.24 -14.28 3.47
CA ALA A 41 -6.55 -14.41 2.19
C ALA A 41 -7.07 -13.44 1.12
N THR A 42 -8.40 -13.32 0.95
CA THR A 42 -9.02 -12.39 0.00
C THR A 42 -8.66 -10.93 0.27
N ARG A 43 -8.59 -10.53 1.55
CA ARG A 43 -8.24 -9.15 1.93
C ARG A 43 -6.76 -8.87 1.71
N ALA A 44 -5.90 -9.83 2.03
CA ALA A 44 -4.46 -9.74 1.77
C ALA A 44 -4.17 -9.61 0.26
N SER A 45 -4.83 -10.41 -0.58
CA SER A 45 -4.70 -10.32 -2.04
C SER A 45 -5.19 -8.97 -2.57
N GLY A 46 -6.33 -8.47 -2.08
CA GLY A 46 -6.81 -7.14 -2.47
C GLY A 46 -5.86 -6.02 -2.05
N LEU A 47 -5.25 -6.12 -0.86
CA LEU A 47 -4.25 -5.16 -0.39
C LEU A 47 -2.98 -5.19 -1.25
N ALA A 48 -2.50 -6.38 -1.62
CA ALA A 48 -1.36 -6.53 -2.52
C ALA A 48 -1.63 -5.92 -3.91
N ALA A 49 -2.85 -6.11 -4.44
CA ALA A 49 -3.26 -5.50 -5.71
C ALA A 49 -3.28 -3.97 -5.64
N LEU A 50 -3.73 -3.38 -4.53
CA LEU A 50 -3.70 -1.93 -4.32
C LEU A 50 -2.27 -1.39 -4.23
N ALA A 51 -1.38 -2.06 -3.51
CA ALA A 51 0.03 -1.67 -3.44
C ALA A 51 0.71 -1.73 -4.82
N ALA A 52 0.44 -2.78 -5.59
CA ALA A 52 0.93 -2.90 -6.96
C ALA A 52 0.39 -1.78 -7.88
N ALA A 53 -0.88 -1.40 -7.73
CA ALA A 53 -1.48 -0.30 -8.48
C ALA A 53 -0.80 1.05 -8.16
N VAL A 54 -0.51 1.31 -6.88
CA VAL A 54 0.21 2.53 -6.46
C VAL A 54 1.60 2.58 -7.08
N GLN A 55 2.34 1.47 -7.05
CA GLN A 55 3.65 1.37 -7.69
C GLN A 55 3.59 1.59 -9.21
N ALA A 56 2.61 0.99 -9.88
CA ALA A 56 2.41 1.16 -11.32
C ALA A 56 2.06 2.62 -11.69
N ILE A 57 1.25 3.29 -10.87
CA ILE A 57 0.93 4.71 -11.04
C ILE A 57 2.21 5.54 -10.86
N ALA A 58 2.99 5.31 -9.80
CA ALA A 58 4.24 6.03 -9.57
C ALA A 58 5.22 5.87 -10.75
N ALA A 59 5.38 4.66 -11.27
CA ALA A 59 6.22 4.40 -12.44
C ALA A 59 5.78 5.15 -13.71
N ARG A 60 4.49 5.48 -13.84
CA ARG A 60 3.95 6.25 -14.98
C ARG A 60 4.27 7.75 -14.90
N TYR A 61 4.56 8.26 -13.72
CA TYR A 61 4.86 9.68 -13.46
C TYR A 61 6.32 9.91 -13.06
N ALA A 62 7.17 8.88 -13.13
CA ALA A 62 8.59 8.94 -12.85
C ALA A 62 9.39 9.57 -14.00
#